data_AF-A0A386PUP6-F1
#
_entry.id   AF-A0A386PUP6-F1
#
_cell.length_a   1.000
_cell.length_b   1.000
_cell.length_c   1.000
_cell.angle_alpha   90.00
_cell.angle_beta   90.00
_cell.angle_gamma   90.00
#
_symmetry.space_group_name_H-M   'P 1'
#
loop_
_entity.id
_entity.type
_entity.pdbx_description
1 polymer ?
#
loop_
_entity_poly.entity_id
_entity_poly.type
_entity_poly.pdbx_seq_one_letter_code
_entity_poly.pdbx_strand_id
1 'polypeptide(L)'
;MMYMYAPTPAPHIGLMQWWIAAEKLVENPWFTTFLLVIIVDLATGFLKGFFKGADEKVNSTTGRQGLIKHTVIAGIAVIFYPLVDCWGLANFANGFLMFFIGQYGISIVENLGIMGIPLPNWLTGNLEKLANRGGRVNDKNSKY
;
A
#
# COMPACT_ATOMS: atom_id res chain seq x y z
N MET A 1 21.03 25.75 24.85
CA MET A 1 19.57 25.66 24.97
C MET A 1 19.20 24.20 24.79
N MET A 2 18.82 23.51 25.86
CA MET A 2 18.42 22.10 25.85
C MET A 2 16.96 22.05 25.42
N TYR A 3 16.66 21.43 24.29
CA TYR A 3 15.27 21.16 23.90
C TYR A 3 14.70 20.15 24.89
N MET A 4 14.01 20.65 25.90
CA MET A 4 13.29 19.82 26.87
C MET A 4 12.10 19.22 26.12
N TYR A 5 12.20 17.94 25.76
CA TYR A 5 11.06 17.18 25.24
C TYR A 5 9.99 17.19 26.34
N ALA A 6 8.93 17.96 26.16
CA ALA A 6 7.81 17.95 27.08
C ALA A 6 7.33 16.49 27.22
N PRO A 7 7.10 15.99 28.44
CA PRO A 7 6.62 14.63 28.63
C PRO A 7 5.35 14.45 27.79
N THR A 8 5.30 13.37 27.00
CA THR A 8 4.12 13.10 26.17
C THR A 8 2.90 13.10 27.10
N PRO A 9 1.89 13.93 26.85
CA PRO A 9 0.69 13.95 27.66
C PRO A 9 0.13 12.52 27.77
N ALA A 10 -0.40 12.11 28.92
CA ALA A 10 -1.02 10.79 29.10
C ALA A 10 -2.00 10.51 27.94
N PRO A 11 -2.18 9.28 27.44
CA PRO A 11 -3.07 9.04 26.31
C PRO A 11 -4.49 9.48 26.66
N HIS A 12 -4.93 10.61 26.10
CA HIS A 12 -6.29 11.10 26.21
C HIS A 12 -6.80 11.35 24.79
N ILE A 13 -7.83 10.57 24.43
CA ILE A 13 -8.47 10.62 23.11
C ILE A 13 -9.44 11.81 23.10
N GLY A 14 -8.89 13.01 23.08
CA GLY A 14 -9.63 14.24 22.85
C GLY A 14 -9.48 14.72 21.41
N LEU A 15 -10.43 15.55 20.96
CA LEU A 15 -10.43 16.11 19.61
C LEU A 15 -9.14 16.89 19.30
N MET A 16 -8.60 17.60 20.30
CA MET A 16 -7.35 18.35 20.17
C MET A 16 -6.14 17.45 19.92
N GLN A 17 -6.05 16.32 20.62
CA GLN A 17 -4.92 15.39 20.49
C GLN A 17 -4.98 14.63 19.19
N TRP A 18 -6.19 14.24 18.78
CA TRP A 18 -6.41 13.67 17.47
C TRP A 18 -5.98 14.66 16.37
N TRP A 19 -6.32 15.93 16.51
CA TRP A 19 -5.92 16.97 15.54
C TRP A 19 -4.40 17.11 15.45
N ILE A 20 -3.71 17.21 16.60
CA ILE A 20 -2.23 17.25 16.64
C ILE A 20 -1.62 16.00 15.99
N ALA A 21 -2.19 14.82 16.25
CA ALA A 21 -1.71 13.58 15.64
C ALA A 21 -2.00 13.52 14.13
N ALA A 22 -3.09 14.13 13.66
CA ALA A 22 -3.40 14.29 12.24
C ALA A 22 -2.45 15.26 11.54
N GLU A 23 -2.03 16.36 12.19
CA GLU A 23 -1.00 17.25 11.66
C GLU A 23 0.33 16.50 11.47
N LYS A 24 0.74 15.69 12.45
CA LYS A 24 1.92 14.83 12.32
C LYS A 24 1.82 13.85 11.16
N LEU A 25 0.62 13.35 10.85
CA LEU A 25 0.42 12.46 9.70
C LEU A 25 0.75 13.18 8.39
N VAL A 26 0.32 14.43 8.24
CA VAL A 26 0.57 15.22 7.01
C VAL A 26 2.06 15.47 6.80
N GLU A 27 2.83 15.65 7.88
CA GLU A 27 4.29 15.81 7.82
C GLU A 27 5.06 14.48 7.71
N ASN A 28 4.37 13.34 7.80
CA ASN A 28 5.02 12.03 7.84
C ASN A 28 5.44 11.57 6.42
N PRO A 29 6.75 11.31 6.17
CA PRO A 29 7.24 10.86 4.87
C PRO A 29 6.63 9.53 4.39
N TRP A 30 6.29 8.62 5.31
CA TRP A 30 5.62 7.36 4.97
C TRP A 30 4.21 7.61 4.46
N PHE A 31 3.51 8.60 5.01
CA PHE A 31 2.18 8.94 4.54
C PHE A 31 2.22 9.59 3.16
N THR A 32 3.15 10.51 2.92
CA THR A 32 3.39 11.07 1.58
C THR A 32 3.71 9.97 0.56
N THR A 33 4.60 9.05 0.92
CA THR A 33 4.97 7.91 0.07
C THR A 33 3.76 7.01 -0.21
N PHE A 34 2.95 6.72 0.81
CA PHE A 34 1.72 5.94 0.68
C PHE A 34 0.73 6.56 -0.30
N LEU A 35 0.48 7.87 -0.20
CA LEU A 35 -0.39 8.59 -1.14
C LEU A 35 0.16 8.57 -2.57
N LEU A 36 1.46 8.80 -2.75
CA LEU A 36 2.10 8.76 -4.06
C LEU A 36 2.00 7.37 -4.70
N VAL A 37 2.24 6.31 -3.92
CA VAL A 37 2.15 4.93 -4.40
C VAL A 37 0.70 4.57 -4.78
N ILE A 38 -0.32 5.02 -4.03
CA ILE A 38 -1.72 4.87 -4.43
C ILE A 38 -2.00 5.54 -5.78
N ILE A 39 -1.49 6.75 -6.00
CA ILE A 39 -1.69 7.48 -7.26
C ILE A 39 -1.03 6.72 -8.42
N VAL A 40 0.18 6.20 -8.21
CA VAL A 40 0.87 5.37 -9.21
C VAL A 40 0.11 4.07 -9.47
N ASP A 41 -0.43 3.43 -8.44
CA ASP A 41 -1.21 2.20 -8.60
C ASP A 41 -2.51 2.44 -9.38
N LEU A 42 -3.22 3.52 -9.07
CA LEU A 42 -4.40 3.95 -9.83
C LEU A 42 -4.06 4.24 -11.30
N ALA A 43 -2.95 4.95 -11.54
CA ALA A 43 -2.51 5.27 -12.89
C ALA A 43 -2.12 4.01 -13.68
N THR A 44 -1.30 3.12 -13.10
CA THR A 44 -0.89 1.87 -13.74
C THR A 44 -2.06 0.91 -13.93
N GLY A 45 -2.98 0.85 -12.97
CA GLY A 45 -4.21 0.07 -13.04
C GLY A 45 -5.16 0.55 -14.13
N PHE A 46 -5.25 1.86 -14.35
CA PHE A 46 -6.00 2.43 -15.47
C PHE A 46 -5.32 2.13 -16.82
N LEU A 47 -4.00 2.35 -16.91
CA LEU A 47 -3.24 2.10 -18.13
C LEU A 47 -3.27 0.64 -18.56
N LYS A 48 -3.18 -0.31 -17.62
CA LYS A 48 -3.15 -1.74 -17.94
C LYS A 48 -4.36 -2.17 -18.77
N GLY A 49 -5.54 -1.62 -18.50
CA GLY A 49 -6.77 -2.05 -19.16
C GLY A 49 -6.86 -1.68 -20.65
N PHE A 50 -5.88 -0.94 -21.19
CA PHE A 50 -5.73 -0.70 -22.63
C PHE A 50 -4.83 -1.73 -23.34
N PHE A 51 -4.12 -2.58 -22.58
CA PHE A 51 -3.22 -3.58 -23.13
C PHE A 51 -3.92 -4.90 -23.38
N LYS A 52 -3.43 -5.67 -24.37
CA LYS A 52 -4.01 -6.96 -24.77
C LYS A 52 -4.00 -8.03 -23.67
N GLY A 53 -3.07 -7.91 -22.71
CA GLY A 53 -2.93 -8.85 -21.60
C GLY A 53 -3.88 -8.58 -20.42
N ALA A 54 -4.73 -7.55 -20.48
CA ALA A 54 -5.67 -7.27 -19.42
C ALA A 54 -6.89 -8.19 -19.49
N ASP A 55 -7.21 -8.83 -18.36
CA ASP A 55 -8.40 -9.70 -18.23
C ASP A 55 -9.71 -8.92 -18.40
N GLU A 56 -9.70 -7.63 -18.04
CA GLU A 56 -10.83 -6.73 -18.19
C GLU A 56 -10.43 -5.43 -18.89
N LYS A 57 -11.20 -5.03 -19.90
CA LYS A 57 -11.03 -3.71 -20.55
C LYS A 57 -11.50 -2.61 -19.61
N VAL A 58 -10.84 -1.46 -19.68
CA VAL A 58 -11.26 -0.26 -18.94
C VAL A 58 -12.69 0.10 -19.33
N ASN A 59 -13.59 0.06 -18.34
CA ASN A 59 -14.92 0.64 -18.41
C ASN A 59 -15.16 1.53 -17.19
N SER A 60 -16.22 2.34 -17.22
CA SER A 60 -16.53 3.30 -16.14
C SER A 60 -16.82 2.62 -14.79
N THR A 61 -17.33 1.40 -14.79
CA THR A 61 -17.65 0.64 -13.58
C THR A 61 -16.39 0.10 -12.92
N THR A 62 -15.50 -0.52 -13.69
CA THR A 62 -14.20 -1.04 -13.20
C THR A 62 -13.32 0.11 -12.68
N GLY A 63 -13.27 1.24 -13.41
CA GLY A 63 -12.53 2.43 -12.97
C GLY A 63 -13.07 3.03 -11.66
N ARG A 64 -14.40 3.14 -11.52
CA ARG A 64 -15.03 3.64 -10.29
C ARG A 64 -14.84 2.71 -9.11
N GLN A 65 -14.94 1.39 -9.30
CA GLN A 65 -14.68 0.43 -8.23
C GLN A 65 -13.24 0.52 -7.74
N GLY A 66 -12.27 0.67 -8.66
CA GLY A 66 -10.88 0.96 -8.32
C GLY A 66 -10.77 2.20 -7.43
N LEU A 67 -11.30 3.33 -7.89
CA LEU A 67 -11.24 4.59 -7.13
C LEU A 67 -11.85 4.48 -5.72
N ILE A 68 -13.01 3.83 -5.58
CA ILE A 68 -13.67 3.64 -4.28
C ILE A 68 -12.77 2.83 -3.33
N LYS A 69 -12.21 1.71 -3.78
CA LYS A 69 -11.34 0.85 -2.94
C LYS A 69 -10.15 1.63 -2.39
N HIS A 70 -9.47 2.39 -3.25
CA HIS A 70 -8.30 3.18 -2.85
C HIS A 70 -8.67 4.34 -1.92
N THR A 71 -9.79 5.01 -2.19
CA THR A 71 -10.30 6.10 -1.33
C THR A 71 -10.67 5.59 0.06
N VAL A 72 -11.29 4.41 0.16
CA VAL A 72 -11.61 3.79 1.45
C VAL A 72 -10.34 3.46 2.25
N ILE A 73 -9.33 2.86 1.61
CA ILE A 73 -8.07 2.52 2.28
C ILE A 73 -7.32 3.78 2.74
N ALA A 74 -7.27 4.83 1.89
CA ALA A 74 -6.69 6.11 2.27
C ALA A 74 -7.44 6.77 3.44
N GLY A 75 -8.78 6.73 3.42
CA GLY A 75 -9.61 7.24 4.52
C GLY A 75 -9.38 6.49 5.83
N ILE A 76 -9.23 5.16 5.77
CA ILE A 76 -8.86 4.35 6.94
C ILE A 76 -7.50 4.78 7.48
N ALA A 77 -6.49 5.02 6.64
CA ALA A 77 -5.17 5.46 7.09
C ALA A 77 -5.22 6.83 7.81
N VAL A 78 -6.01 7.78 7.30
CA VAL A 78 -6.20 9.11 7.91
C VAL A 78 -6.86 9.03 9.29
N ILE A 79 -7.72 8.05 9.52
CA ILE A 79 -8.37 7.84 10.83
C ILE A 79 -7.48 7.01 11.76
N PHE A 80 -6.90 5.92 11.25
CA PHE A 80 -6.16 4.94 12.02
C PHE A 80 -4.84 5.50 12.57
N TYR A 81 -4.07 6.20 11.74
CA TYR A 81 -2.75 6.68 12.16
C TYR A 81 -2.84 7.62 13.37
N PRO A 82 -3.66 8.69 13.37
CA PRO A 82 -3.74 9.61 14.50
C PRO A 82 -4.23 8.93 15.77
N LEU A 83 -5.15 7.96 15.65
CA LEU A 83 -5.63 7.16 16.80
C LEU A 83 -4.51 6.35 17.44
N VAL A 84 -3.69 5.66 16.63
CA VAL A 84 -2.60 4.83 17.12
C VAL A 84 -1.43 5.69 17.64
N ASP A 85 -1.17 6.84 17.02
CA ASP A 85 -0.18 7.82 17.52
C ASP A 85 -0.58 8.38 18.89
N CYS A 86 -1.87 8.64 19.12
CA CYS A 86 -2.38 9.08 20.43
C CYS A 86 -2.14 8.06 21.55
N TRP A 87 -1.94 6.77 21.22
CA TRP A 87 -1.55 5.73 22.18
C TRP A 87 -0.04 5.61 22.38
N GLY A 88 0.75 6.50 21.77
CA GLY A 88 2.21 6.44 21.81
C GLY A 88 2.80 5.36 20.92
N LEU A 89 2.02 4.82 19.98
CA LEU A 89 2.41 3.70 19.11
C LEU A 89 2.73 4.16 17.68
N ALA A 90 3.36 5.33 17.53
CA ALA A 90 3.72 5.95 16.25
C ALA A 90 4.44 4.97 15.28
N ASN A 91 5.33 4.13 15.80
CA ASN A 91 6.06 3.14 15.01
C ASN A 91 5.13 2.05 14.43
N PHE A 92 4.08 1.66 15.15
CA PHE A 92 3.06 0.74 14.63
C PHE A 92 2.21 1.41 13.55
N ALA A 93 1.86 2.69 13.73
CA ALA A 93 1.15 3.47 12.74
C ALA A 93 1.98 3.61 11.43
N ASN A 94 3.29 3.83 11.55
CA ASN A 94 4.22 3.79 10.42
C ASN A 94 4.30 2.40 9.77
N GLY A 95 4.34 1.33 10.59
CA GLY A 95 4.28 -0.06 10.12
C GLY A 95 3.06 -0.34 9.27
N PHE A 96 1.90 0.19 9.66
CA PHE A 96 0.66 0.10 8.90
C PHE A 96 0.77 0.80 7.54
N LEU A 97 1.32 2.02 7.47
CA LEU A 97 1.55 2.73 6.21
C LEU A 97 2.53 1.96 5.30
N MET A 98 3.65 1.48 5.86
CA MET A 98 4.63 0.67 5.12
C MET A 98 4.05 -0.64 4.60
N PHE A 99 3.19 -1.30 5.37
CA PHE A 99 2.48 -2.50 4.91
C PHE A 99 1.65 -2.21 3.66
N PHE A 100 0.85 -1.14 3.66
CA PHE A 100 0.06 -0.79 2.48
C PHE A 100 0.90 -0.27 1.32
N ILE A 101 1.99 0.46 1.56
CA ILE A 101 2.97 0.79 0.51
C ILE A 101 3.45 -0.49 -0.18
N GLY A 102 3.77 -1.53 0.59
CA GLY A 102 4.14 -2.84 0.04
C GLY A 102 3.02 -3.48 -0.78
N GLN A 103 1.78 -3.46 -0.29
CA GLN A 103 0.61 -4.00 -1.00
C GLN A 103 0.40 -3.30 -2.35
N TYR A 104 0.43 -1.97 -2.38
CA TYR A 104 0.30 -1.22 -3.62
C TYR A 104 1.51 -1.38 -4.54
N GLY A 105 2.72 -1.54 -3.98
CA GLY A 105 3.91 -1.88 -4.76
C GLY A 105 3.76 -3.20 -5.52
N ILE A 106 3.17 -4.22 -4.88
CA ILE A 106 2.84 -5.50 -5.54
C ILE A 106 1.83 -5.28 -6.66
N SER A 107 0.75 -4.51 -6.41
CA SER A 107 -0.26 -4.25 -7.44
C SER A 107 0.29 -3.50 -8.66
N ILE A 108 1.19 -2.52 -8.44
CA ILE A 108 1.91 -1.83 -9.52
C ILE A 108 2.73 -2.83 -10.35
N VAL A 109 3.47 -3.73 -9.70
CA VAL A 109 4.28 -4.75 -10.38
C VAL A 109 3.40 -5.66 -11.25
N GLU A 110 2.25 -6.09 -10.75
CA GLU A 110 1.28 -6.88 -11.51
C GLU A 110 0.75 -6.10 -12.73
N ASN A 111 0.38 -4.83 -12.54
CA ASN A 111 -0.08 -3.96 -13.62
C ASN A 111 0.99 -3.80 -14.70
N LEU A 112 2.25 -3.59 -14.33
CA LEU A 112 3.39 -3.49 -15.24
C LEU A 112 3.66 -4.79 -16.00
N GLY A 113 3.54 -5.94 -15.32
CA GLY A 113 3.67 -7.26 -15.93
C GLY A 113 2.64 -7.50 -17.03
N ILE A 114 1.38 -7.11 -16.81
CA ILE A 114 0.31 -7.16 -17.82
C ILE A 114 0.62 -6.26 -19.04
N MET A 115 1.24 -5.10 -18.79
CA MET A 115 1.66 -4.17 -19.85
C MET A 115 2.91 -4.65 -20.63
N GLY A 116 3.56 -5.73 -20.18
CA GLY A 116 4.80 -6.22 -20.79
C GLY A 116 6.01 -5.31 -20.54
N ILE A 117 5.94 -4.42 -19.55
CA ILE A 117 7.05 -3.53 -19.20
C ILE A 117 8.14 -4.38 -18.53
N PRO A 118 9.40 -4.34 -19.00
CA PRO A 118 10.46 -5.17 -18.44
C PRO A 118 10.69 -4.81 -16.98
N LEU A 119 10.52 -5.81 -16.10
CA LEU A 119 10.74 -5.69 -14.67
C LEU A 119 12.19 -6.05 -14.32
N PRO A 120 12.75 -5.48 -13.23
CA PRO A 120 14.11 -5.80 -12.80
C PRO A 120 14.30 -7.30 -12.54
N ASN A 121 15.45 -7.84 -12.92
CA ASN A 121 15.77 -9.27 -12.80
C ASN A 121 15.69 -9.81 -11.35
N TRP A 122 15.95 -8.97 -10.36
CA TRP A 122 15.82 -9.36 -8.95
C TRP A 122 14.36 -9.60 -8.54
N LEU A 123 13.40 -9.01 -9.25
CA LEU A 123 11.98 -9.17 -9.02
C LEU A 123 11.45 -10.43 -9.75
N THR A 124 11.76 -10.55 -11.05
CA THR A 124 11.31 -11.66 -11.90
C THR A 124 11.96 -12.99 -11.52
N GLY A 125 13.25 -12.99 -11.19
CA GLY A 125 13.98 -14.21 -10.81
C GLY A 125 13.50 -14.84 -9.50
N ASN A 126 12.91 -14.05 -8.59
CA ASN A 126 12.31 -14.57 -7.36
C ASN A 126 10.90 -15.12 -7.61
N LEU A 127 10.10 -14.45 -8.45
CA LEU A 127 8.78 -14.94 -8.86
C LEU A 127 8.87 -16.26 -9.65
N GLU A 128 9.82 -16.36 -10.58
CA GLU A 128 10.04 -17.58 -11.37
C GLU A 128 10.51 -18.76 -10.48
N LYS A 129 11.35 -18.51 -9.48
CA LYS A 129 11.73 -19.52 -8.48
C LYS A 129 10.55 -20.02 -7.66
N LEU A 130 9.62 -19.12 -7.29
CA LEU A 130 8.40 -19.48 -6.57
C LEU A 130 7.43 -20.28 -7.45
N ALA A 131 7.20 -19.83 -8.69
CA ALA A 131 6.38 -20.54 -9.67
C ALA A 131 6.92 -21.96 -9.95
N ASN A 132 8.24 -22.09 -10.15
CA ASN A 132 8.89 -23.38 -10.35
C ASN A 132 8.91 -24.28 -9.11
N ARG A 133 8.82 -23.73 -7.89
CA ARG A 133 8.63 -24.54 -6.67
C ARG A 133 7.20 -25.04 -6.55
N GLY A 134 6.21 -24.19 -6.81
CA GLY A 134 4.79 -24.57 -6.81
C GLY A 134 4.46 -25.66 -7.85
N GLY A 135 4.99 -25.53 -9.08
CA GLY A 135 4.79 -26.52 -10.14
C GLY A 135 5.37 -27.90 -9.82
N ARG A 136 6.57 -27.97 -9.20
CA ARG A 136 7.20 -29.24 -8.80
C ARG A 136 6.48 -29.95 -7.65
N VAL A 137 5.75 -29.23 -6.79
CA VAL A 137 4.95 -29.84 -5.72
C VAL A 137 3.67 -30.45 -6.30
N ASN A 138 3.00 -29.76 -7.25
CA ASN A 138 1.81 -30.29 -7.91
C ASN A 138 2.10 -31.53 -8.76
N ASP A 139 3.22 -31.58 -9.48
CA ASP A 139 3.63 -32.75 -10.27
C ASP A 139 3.93 -33.99 -9.40
N LYS A 140 4.40 -33.80 -8.16
CA LYS A 140 4.56 -34.91 -7.21
C LYS A 140 3.24 -35.41 -6.65
N ASN A 141 2.27 -34.52 -6.42
CA ASN A 141 0.95 -34.92 -5.91
C ASN A 141 0.03 -35.55 -6.97
N SER A 142 0.25 -35.32 -8.26
CA SER A 142 -0.53 -35.98 -9.32
C SER A 142 -0.01 -37.38 -9.69
N LYS A 143 1.07 -37.83 -9.06
CA LYS A 143 1.73 -39.11 -9.34
C LYS A 143 1.48 -40.19 -8.27
N TYR A 144 0.59 -39.89 -7.31
CA TYR A 144 0.13 -40.80 -6.26
C TYR A 144 -1.39 -40.85 -6.24
#